data_AF-A0A3S0BHU5-F1
#
_entry.id   AF-A0A3S0BHU5-F1
#
_cell.length_a   1.000
_cell.length_b   1.000
_cell.length_c   1.000
_cell.angle_alpha   90.00
_cell.angle_beta   90.00
_cell.angle_gamma   90.00
#
_symmetry.space_group_name_H-M   'P 1'
#
loop_
_entity.id
_entity.type
_entity.pdbx_description
1 polymer ?
#
loop_
_entity_poly.entity_id
_entity_poly.type
_entity_poly.pdbx_seq_one_letter_code
_entity_poly.pdbx_strand_id
1 'polypeptide(L)' 'LDAGESFAAERGATTVELHVIDVRVELIDWYRRRGYIVTDERHPFPYGDERFGLPRRDDLQFAVLRKELTP' A
#
# COMPACT_ATOMS: atom_id res chain seq x y z
N LEU A 1 -2.89 11.56 -3.01
CA LEU A 1 -2.33 10.39 -3.73
C LEU A 1 -1.83 10.82 -5.10
N ASP A 2 -2.61 11.62 -5.83
CA ASP A 2 -2.26 12.07 -7.19
C ASP A 2 -0.88 12.73 -7.29
N ALA A 3 -0.51 13.62 -6.36
CA ALA A 3 0.81 14.27 -6.37
C ALA A 3 1.99 13.27 -6.28
N GLY A 4 1.84 12.17 -5.54
CA GLY A 4 2.88 11.14 -5.43
C GLY A 4 2.98 10.30 -6.71
N GLU A 5 1.83 9.94 -7.29
CA GLU A 5 1.76 9.22 -8.56
C GLU A 5 2.37 10.05 -9.70
N SER A 6 2.00 11.34 -9.81
CA SER A 6 2.56 12.26 -10.82
C SER A 6 4.07 12.44 -10.64
N PHE A 7 4.54 12.67 -9.41
CA PHE A 7 5.97 12.83 -9.14
C PHE A 7 6.80 11.60 -9.57
N ALA A 8 6.24 10.40 -9.37
CA ALA A 8 6.86 9.14 -9.77
C ALA A 8 6.84 8.97 -11.30
N ALA A 9 5.71 9.24 -11.96
CA ALA A 9 5.56 9.16 -13.41
C ALA A 9 6.53 10.13 -14.13
N GLU A 10 6.66 11.37 -13.65
CA GLU A 10 7.61 12.37 -14.16
C GLU A 10 9.08 11.91 -14.08
N ARG A 11 9.38 10.95 -13.21
CA ARG A 11 10.72 10.37 -13.03
C ARG A 11 10.88 9.02 -13.73
N GLY A 12 9.93 8.64 -14.59
CA GLY A 12 9.98 7.42 -15.37
C GLY A 12 9.60 6.16 -14.59
N ALA A 13 8.98 6.28 -13.42
CA ALA A 13 8.39 5.12 -12.77
C ALA A 13 7.18 4.63 -13.58
N THR A 14 7.06 3.31 -13.74
CA THR A 14 5.95 2.67 -14.46
C THR A 14 4.87 2.13 -13.52
N THR A 15 5.16 2.01 -12.22
CA THR A 15 4.28 1.38 -11.24
C THR A 15 4.45 2.04 -9.87
N VAL A 16 3.35 2.16 -9.13
CA VAL A 16 3.36 2.50 -7.70
C VAL A 16 2.94 1.28 -6.90
N GLU A 17 3.72 0.97 -5.86
CA GLU A 17 3.42 -0.07 -4.89
C GLU A 17 3.09 0.55 -3.53
N LEU A 18 2.05 0.04 -2.88
CA LEU A 18 1.63 0.44 -1.53
C LEU A 18 1.53 -0.78 -0.64
N HIS A 19 2.04 -0.65 0.59
CA HIS A 19 1.88 -1.64 1.65
C HIS A 19 0.81 -1.11 2.61
N VAL A 20 -0.34 -1.77 2.64
CA VAL A 20 -1.51 -1.37 3.44
C VAL A 20 -1.83 -2.48 4.43
N ILE A 21 -2.07 -2.15 5.70
CA ILE A 21 -2.46 -3.15 6.70
C ILE A 21 -3.70 -3.91 6.20
N ASP A 22 -3.61 -5.23 6.13
CA ASP A 22 -4.58 -6.10 5.46
C ASP A 22 -5.98 -6.06 6.08
N VAL A 23 -6.08 -5.88 7.40
CA VAL A 23 -7.36 -5.73 8.09
C VAL A 23 -8.07 -4.40 7.80
N ARG A 24 -7.42 -3.44 7.11
CA ARG A 24 -8.02 -2.14 6.74
C ARG A 24 -8.78 -2.24 5.42
N VAL A 25 -9.81 -3.10 5.38
CA VAL A 25 -10.60 -3.42 4.18
C VAL A 25 -11.14 -2.16 3.48
N GLU A 26 -11.72 -1.21 4.22
CA GLU A 26 -12.26 0.02 3.63
C GLU A 26 -11.20 0.88 2.91
N LEU A 27 -9.97 0.91 3.47
CA LEU A 27 -8.86 1.64 2.87
C LEU A 27 -8.35 0.92 1.62
N ILE A 28 -8.28 -0.41 1.66
CA ILE A 28 -7.95 -1.23 0.49
C ILE A 28 -8.96 -1.00 -0.62
N ASP A 29 -10.26 -1.01 -0.31
CA ASP A 29 -11.31 -0.77 -1.30
C ASP A 29 -11.29 0.67 -1.84
N TRP A 30 -10.88 1.64 -1.02
CA TRP A 30 -10.63 3.01 -1.48
C TRP A 30 -9.51 3.05 -2.54
N TYR A 31 -8.40 2.34 -2.32
CA TYR A 31 -7.33 2.25 -3.31
C TYR A 31 -7.75 1.47 -4.57
N ARG A 32 -8.56 0.41 -4.44
CA ARG A 32 -9.11 -0.33 -5.58
C ARG A 32 -9.92 0.57 -6.51
N ARG A 33 -10.79 1.42 -5.96
CA ARG A 33 -11.58 2.40 -6.75
C ARG A 33 -10.70 3.40 -7.50
N ARG A 34 -9.43 3.56 -7.11
CA ARG A 34 -8.44 4.45 -7.73
C ARG A 34 -7.48 3.75 -8.69
N GLY A 35 -7.76 2.48 -9.02
CA GLY A 35 -7.02 1.69 -10.00
C GLY A 35 -5.88 0.85 -9.41
N TYR A 36 -5.77 0.75 -8.08
CA TYR A 36 -4.83 -0.19 -7.47
C TYR A 36 -5.38 -1.61 -7.48
N ILE A 37 -4.53 -2.56 -7.78
CA ILE A 37 -4.82 -3.99 -7.75
C ILE A 37 -4.13 -4.58 -6.52
N VAL A 38 -4.92 -5.24 -5.67
CA VAL A 38 -4.37 -6.03 -4.55
C VAL A 38 -3.72 -7.27 -5.14
N THR A 39 -2.46 -7.50 -4.79
CA THR A 39 -1.71 -8.68 -5.22
C THR A 39 -1.83 -9.79 -4.19
N ASP A 40 -1.36 -10.99 -4.54
CA ASP A 40 -1.29 -12.13 -3.61
C ASP A 40 -0.12 -12.02 -2.61
N GLU A 41 0.73 -11.00 -2.75
CA GLU A 41 1.86 -10.78 -1.86
C GLU A 41 1.44 -10.16 -0.52
N ARG A 42 2.09 -10.63 0.55
CA ARG A 42 1.93 -10.12 1.91
C ARG A 42 3.30 -9.92 2.56
N HIS A 43 3.49 -8.80 3.24
CA HIS A 43 4.68 -8.56 4.06
C HIS A 43 4.34 -8.56 5.55
N PRO A 44 5.25 -9.05 6.42
CA PRO A 44 5.04 -9.00 7.85
C PRO A 44 4.97 -7.56 8.35
N PHE A 45 4.06 -7.29 9.30
CA PHE A 45 4.08 -6.03 10.02
C PHE A 45 5.28 -6.00 11.00
N PRO A 46 6.04 -4.89 11.11
CA PRO A 46 7.22 -4.81 11.96
C PRO A 46 6.83 -4.67 13.44
N TYR A 47 6.47 -5.79 14.07
CA TYR A 47 6.24 -5.85 15.51
C TYR A 47 7.47 -5.43 16.31
N GLY A 48 7.26 -4.62 17.35
CA GLY A 48 8.32 -4.14 18.24
C GLY A 48 9.09 -2.92 17.73
N ASP A 49 8.75 -2.37 16.56
CA ASP A 49 9.27 -1.09 16.09
C ASP A 49 8.30 0.05 16.46
N GLU A 50 8.61 0.77 17.54
CA GLU A 50 7.76 1.85 18.08
C GLU A 50 7.50 2.99 17.08
N ARG A 51 8.30 3.12 16.00
CA ARG A 51 8.06 4.10 14.93
C ARG A 51 6.76 3.84 14.17
N PHE A 52 6.25 2.62 14.22
CA PHE A 52 4.99 2.20 13.59
C PHE A 52 3.80 2.26 14.56
N GLY A 53 4.03 2.76 15.78
CA GLY A 53 3.06 2.75 16.86
C GLY A 53 2.98 1.40 17.58
N LEU A 54 2.19 1.34 18.64
CA LEU A 54 1.96 0.12 19.40
C LEU A 54 0.75 -0.63 18.81
N PRO A 55 0.95 -1.75 18.09
CA PRO A 55 -0.15 -2.49 17.49
C PRO A 55 -1.03 -3.08 18.60
N ARG A 56 -2.36 -2.98 18.42
CA ARG A 56 -3.35 -3.54 19.36
C ARG A 56 -3.69 -5.01 19.08
N ARG A 57 -3.07 -5.60 18.06
CA ARG A 57 -3.26 -6.97 17.56
C ARG A 57 -1.92 -7.56 17.17
N ASP A 58 -1.78 -8.87 17.27
CA ASP A 58 -0.57 -9.65 16.98
C ASP A 58 -0.58 -10.33 15.60
N ASP A 59 -1.64 -10.15 14.81
CA ASP A 59 -1.88 -10.78 13.51
C ASP A 59 -1.82 -9.83 12.31
N LEU A 60 -1.24 -8.63 12.45
CA LEU A 60 -1.17 -7.63 11.38
C LEU A 60 -0.17 -8.05 10.29
N GLN A 61 -0.59 -7.89 9.04
CA GLN A 61 0.26 -8.02 7.86
C GLN A 61 -0.01 -6.86 6.90
N PHE A 62 0.90 -6.60 5.98
CA PHE A 62 0.67 -5.69 4.86
C PHE A 62 0.17 -6.47 3.64
N ALA A 63 -0.95 -6.03 3.08
CA ALA A 63 -1.32 -6.30 1.70
C ALA A 63 -0.52 -5.40 0.75
N VAL A 64 -0.01 -5.99 -0.32
CA VAL A 64 0.68 -5.26 -1.39
C VAL A 64 -0.31 -4.90 -2.49
N LEU A 65 -0.44 -3.60 -2.75
CA LEU A 65 -1.28 -3.04 -3.80
C LEU A 65 -0.37 -2.41 -4.87
N ARG A 66 -0.66 -2.68 -6.15
CA ARG A 66 0.09 -2.12 -7.28
C ARG A 66 -0.83 -1.36 -8.23
N LYS A 67 -0.35 -0.24 -8.77
CA LYS A 67 -1.03 0.50 -9.83
C LYS A 67 -0.01 0.86 -10.90
N GLU A 68 -0.30 0.48 -12.13
CA GLU A 68 0.47 0.92 -13.29
C GLU A 68 0.27 2.43 -13.52
N LEU A 69 1.37 3.16 -13.67
CA LEU A 69 1.37 4.56 -14.04
C LEU A 69 1.31 4.64 -15.57
N THR A 70 0.27 5.31 -16.06
CA THR A 70 0.20 5.66 -17.48
C THR A 70 1.12 6.85 -17.72
N PRO A 71 1.96 6.84 -18.78
CA PRO A 71 2.76 7.98 -19.18
C PRO A 71 1.94 9.24 -19.46
#